data_AF-A0A075KKR1-F1
#
_entry.id   AF-A0A075KKR1-F1
#
_cell.length_a   1.000
_cell.length_b   1.000
_cell.length_c   1.000
_cell.angle_alpha   90.00
_cell.angle_beta   90.00
_cell.angle_gamma   90.00
#
_symmetry.space_group_name_H-M   'P 1'
#
loop_
_entity.id
_entity.type
_entity.pdbx_description
1 polymer ?
#
loop_
_entity_poly.entity_id
_entity_poly.type
_entity_poly.pdbx_seq_one_letter_code
_entity_poly.pdbx_strand_id
1 'polypeptide(L)' 'MQSIQMQLAKKLAKECRTVEDIHNKLKDFFKDSMQQILEAEMSDQLGDDKHSPHGNNTGNSRNG' A
#
# COMPACT_ATOMS: atom_id res chain seq x y z
N MET A 1 -12.41 -21.11 -11.81
CA MET A 1 -11.43 -20.31 -11.04
C MET A 1 -12.22 -19.34 -10.17
N GLN A 2 -11.99 -19.29 -8.85
CA GLN A 2 -12.76 -18.36 -7.99
C GLN A 2 -12.35 -16.92 -8.31
N SER A 3 -13.31 -16.00 -8.43
CA SER A 3 -13.01 -14.59 -8.68
C SER A 3 -12.15 -14.01 -7.55
N ILE A 4 -11.31 -13.03 -7.87
CA ILE A 4 -10.46 -12.35 -6.90
C ILE A 4 -11.32 -11.76 -5.77
N GLN A 5 -12.51 -11.23 -6.11
CA GLN A 5 -13.45 -10.72 -5.10
C GLN A 5 -13.87 -11.81 -4.11
N MET A 6 -14.15 -13.02 -4.59
CA MET A 6 -14.57 -14.14 -3.74
C MET A 6 -13.42 -14.63 -2.84
N GLN A 7 -12.19 -14.65 -3.36
CA GLN A 7 -11.02 -15.02 -2.57
C GLN A 7 -10.72 -13.99 -1.47
N LEU A 8 -10.85 -12.70 -1.80
CA LEU A 8 -10.67 -11.60 -0.84
C LEU A 8 -11.75 -11.64 0.25
N ALA A 9 -13.02 -11.82 -0.14
CA ALA A 9 -14.13 -11.97 0.80
C ALA A 9 -13.90 -13.15 1.77
N LYS A 10 -13.39 -14.28 1.25
CA LYS A 10 -13.06 -15.46 2.08
C LYS A 10 -11.93 -15.21 3.07
N LYS A 11 -10.94 -14.38 2.72
CA LYS A 11 -9.86 -13.98 3.65
C LYS A 11 -10.39 -13.03 4.72
N LEU A 12 -11.15 -12.01 4.34
CA LEU A 12 -11.81 -11.10 5.29
C LEU A 12 -12.71 -11.85 6.28
N ALA A 13 -13.54 -12.78 5.80
CA ALA A 13 -14.42 -13.58 6.65
C ALA A 13 -13.68 -14.53 7.61
N LYS A 14 -12.40 -14.85 7.36
CA LYS A 14 -11.59 -15.65 8.29
C LYS A 14 -11.00 -14.81 9.44
N GLU A 15 -10.69 -13.55 9.18
CA GLU A 15 -10.01 -12.68 10.13
C GLU A 15 -10.97 -11.77 10.91
N CYS A 16 -12.15 -11.50 10.36
CA CYS A 16 -13.16 -10.61 10.93
C CYS A 16 -14.30 -11.41 11.55
N ARG A 17 -14.77 -11.02 12.75
CA ARG A 17 -15.90 -11.67 13.43
C ARG A 17 -17.14 -10.80 13.42
N THR A 18 -16.96 -9.49 13.31
CA THR A 18 -18.03 -8.48 13.29
C THR A 18 -18.04 -7.67 12.00
N VAL A 19 -19.16 -7.00 11.73
CA VAL A 19 -19.27 -6.05 10.61
C VAL A 19 -18.29 -4.89 10.78
N GLU A 20 -18.04 -4.47 12.01
CA GLU A 20 -17.07 -3.41 12.33
C GLU A 20 -15.64 -3.83 11.96
N ASP A 21 -15.24 -5.08 12.27
CA ASP A 21 -13.93 -5.61 11.89
C ASP A 21 -13.71 -5.58 10.37
N ILE A 22 -14.74 -5.95 9.60
CA ILE A 22 -14.69 -5.92 8.14
C ILE A 22 -14.48 -4.48 7.65
N HIS A 23 -15.25 -3.54 8.19
CA HIS A 23 -15.17 -2.14 7.80
C HIS A 23 -13.82 -1.52 8.15
N ASN A 24 -13.28 -1.81 9.33
CA ASN A 24 -11.96 -1.34 9.75
C ASN A 24 -10.84 -1.95 8.88
N LYS A 25 -10.92 -3.25 8.55
CA LYS A 25 -9.94 -3.88 7.65
C LYS A 25 -10.00 -3.35 6.23
N LEU A 26 -11.17 -3.01 5.72
CA LEU A 26 -11.28 -2.36 4.41
C LEU A 26 -10.66 -0.95 4.42
N LYS A 27 -10.81 -0.20 5.51
CA LYS A 27 -10.14 1.11 5.66
C LYS A 27 -8.62 0.97 5.69
N ASP A 28 -8.08 0.03 6.45
CA ASP A 28 -6.64 -0.22 6.52
C ASP A 28 -6.11 -0.64 5.14
N PHE A 29 -6.78 -1.60 4.48
CA PHE A 29 -6.40 -2.05 3.15
C PHE A 29 -6.40 -0.92 2.12
N PHE A 30 -7.39 -0.03 2.18
CA PHE A 30 -7.46 1.15 1.31
C PHE A 30 -6.29 2.10 1.56
N LYS A 31 -5.99 2.38 2.83
CA LYS A 31 -4.83 3.20 3.23
C LYS A 31 -3.51 2.62 2.70
N ASP A 32 -3.29 1.32 2.90
CA ASP A 32 -2.05 0.65 2.48
C ASP A 32 -1.93 0.60 0.94
N SER A 33 -3.06 0.42 0.24
CA SER A 33 -3.10 0.46 -1.23
C SER A 33 -2.76 1.85 -1.76
N MET A 34 -3.32 2.90 -1.14
CA MET A 34 -2.99 4.28 -1.49
C MET A 34 -1.51 4.59 -1.22
N GLN A 35 -0.99 4.14 -0.08
CA GLN A 35 0.42 4.33 0.26
C GLN A 35 1.33 3.70 -0.81
N GLN A 36 1.04 2.47 -1.22
CA GLN A 36 1.83 1.79 -2.26
C GLN A 36 1.77 2.51 -3.62
N ILE A 37 0.61 3.04 -3.99
CA ILE A 37 0.48 3.83 -5.23
C ILE A 37 1.32 5.11 -5.13
N LEU A 38 1.22 5.84 -4.03
CA LEU A 38 1.97 7.08 -3.84
C LEU A 38 3.49 6.82 -3.72
N GLU A 39 3.90 5.74 -3.07
CA GLU A 39 5.31 5.32 -3.00
C GLU A 39 5.85 4.90 -4.36
N ALA A 40 5.04 4.22 -5.18
CA ALA A 40 5.37 3.86 -6.55
C ALA A 40 5.51 5.12 -7.42
N GLU A 41 4.54 6.05 -7.37
CA GLU A 41 4.61 7.35 -8.06
C GLU A 41 5.85 8.13 -7.64
N MET A 42 6.15 8.17 -6.35
CA MET A 42 7.35 8.83 -5.84
C MET A 42 8.65 8.12 -6.26
N SER A 43 8.63 6.81 -6.55
CA SER A 43 9.82 6.07 -7.00
C SER A 43 10.01 6.18 -8.51
N ASP A 44 8.91 6.22 -9.27
CA ASP A 44 8.90 6.45 -10.71
C ASP A 44 9.32 7.89 -11.07
N GLN A 45 8.86 8.88 -10.28
CA GLN A 45 9.20 10.29 -10.50
C GLN A 45 10.57 10.71 -9.95
N LEU A 46 11.10 10.04 -8.91
CA LEU A 46 12.46 10.33 -8.40
C LEU A 46 13.53 9.40 -8.99
N GLY A 47 13.17 8.33 -9.70
CA GLY A 47 14.12 7.41 -10.36
C GLY A 47 15.03 6.61 -9.42
N ASP A 48 14.99 6.88 -8.12
CA ASP A 48 15.86 6.29 -7.12
C ASP A 48 15.05 5.66 -5.96
N ASP A 49 15.41 4.42 -5.65
CA ASP A 49 14.89 3.68 -4.51
C ASP A 49 15.10 4.44 -3.19
N LYS A 50 14.21 4.19 -2.22
CA LYS A 50 14.36 4.71 -0.85
C LYS A 50 15.70 4.20 -0.29
N HIS A 51 16.65 5.11 -0.06
CA HIS A 51 18.07 4.87 0.31
C HIS A 51 19.07 4.63 -0.83
N SER A 52 18.77 4.97 -2.08
CA SER A 52 19.79 4.98 -3.14
C SER A 52 20.92 5.96 -2.80
N PRO A 53 22.20 5.51 -2.78
CA PRO A 53 23.35 6.40 -2.55
C PRO A 53 23.54 7.43 -3.69
N HIS A 54 22.84 7.27 -4.82
CA HIS A 54 22.85 8.18 -5.96
C HIS A 54 22.13 9.52 -5.68
N GLY A 55 21.23 9.56 -4.68
CA GLY A 55 20.53 10.79 -4.29
C GLY A 55 21.34 11.75 -3.40
N ASN A 56 22.55 11.39 -2.98
CA ASN A 56 23.39 12.27 -2.17
C ASN A 56 23.91 13.45 -3.00
N ASN A 57 23.58 14.68 -2.57
CA ASN A 57 23.93 15.98 -3.20
C ASN A 57 23.10 16.39 -4.44
N THR A 58 21.97 15.73 -4.76
CA THR A 58 21.08 16.17 -5.87
C THR A 58 20.06 17.24 -5.45
N GLY A 59 20.01 17.61 -4.17
CA GLY A 59 19.10 18.62 -3.63
C GLY A 59 17.64 18.16 -3.49
N ASN A 60 17.30 16.95 -3.93
CA ASN A 60 15.95 16.39 -3.88
C ASN A 60 15.89 15.14 -2.98
N SER A 61 16.26 15.31 -1.71
CA SER A 61 16.24 14.24 -0.73
C SER A 61 14.80 13.97 -0.26
N ARG A 62 14.41 12.69 -0.19
CA ARG A 62 13.15 12.28 0.45
C ARG A 62 13.17 12.69 1.93
N ASN A 63 12.29 13.62 2.31
CA ASN A 63 12.13 14.14 3.67
C ASN A 63 10.87 13.53 4.33
N GLY A 64 10.87 12.20 4.44
CA GLY A 64 9.76 11.45 5.06
C GLY A 64 9.58 11.79 6.54
#